data_AF-T0ZP68-F1
#
_entry.id   AF-T0ZP68-F1
#
_cell.length_a   1.000
_cell.length_b   1.000
_cell.length_c   1.000
_cell.angle_alpha   90.00
_cell.angle_beta   90.00
_cell.angle_gamma   90.00
#
_symmetry.space_group_name_H-M   'P 1'
#
loop_
_entity.id
_entity.type
_entity.pdbx_description
1 polymer ?
#
loop_
_entity_poly.entity_id
_entity_poly.type
_entity_poly.pdbx_seq_one_letter_code
_entity_poly.pdbx_strand_id
1 'polypeptide(L)'
;RSYFVAPQSHPARIRRLVESSFDFEVVATGTEQEALILENTLIKRHHPRFNVRLRDDKSYLYFHIPQPQGPTGEELPATMAERLTAFPRPGFTRRLGADGGRYFGPYTDSKGIRRSVRELRAAVPFRGCADPVFRRGRVCLDYHIGICAGPCEGRISPAAHQLLLDDAAAFL
;
A
#
# COMPACT_ATOMS: atom_id res chain seq x y z
N ARG A 1 -16.70 -24.14 -10.50
CA ARG A 1 -17.63 -24.39 -11.63
C ARG A 1 -16.78 -24.49 -12.90
N SER A 2 -16.84 -25.61 -13.63
CA SER A 2 -16.05 -25.80 -14.86
C SER A 2 -16.64 -25.03 -16.04
N TYR A 3 -15.78 -24.43 -16.87
CA TYR A 3 -16.15 -23.68 -18.09
C TYR A 3 -16.33 -24.58 -19.31
N PHE A 4 -15.99 -25.87 -19.21
CA PHE A 4 -15.93 -26.82 -20.31
C PHE A 4 -17.04 -27.89 -20.24
N VAL A 5 -18.15 -27.58 -19.57
CA VAL A 5 -19.34 -28.46 -19.53
C VAL A 5 -20.26 -28.09 -20.70
N ALA A 6 -21.23 -28.95 -21.02
CA ALA A 6 -22.11 -28.81 -22.19
C ALA A 6 -22.57 -27.34 -22.44
N PRO A 7 -22.32 -26.80 -23.65
CA PRO A 7 -22.38 -25.36 -23.95
C PRO A 7 -23.76 -24.72 -23.81
N GLN A 8 -24.82 -25.53 -23.72
CA GLN A 8 -26.21 -25.10 -23.62
C GLN A 8 -26.56 -24.51 -22.24
N SER A 9 -25.73 -24.74 -21.22
CA SER A 9 -25.95 -24.24 -19.84
C SER A 9 -25.26 -22.90 -19.53
N HIS A 10 -24.45 -22.38 -20.46
CA HIS A 10 -23.63 -21.20 -20.23
C HIS A 10 -24.30 -19.91 -20.77
N PRO A 11 -24.16 -18.77 -20.05
CA PRO A 11 -24.56 -17.47 -20.58
C PRO A 11 -23.90 -17.20 -21.94
N ALA A 12 -24.59 -16.51 -22.85
CA ALA A 12 -24.12 -16.26 -24.22
C ALA A 12 -22.70 -15.69 -24.30
N ARG A 13 -22.31 -14.88 -23.32
CA ARG A 13 -20.94 -14.35 -23.17
C ARG A 13 -19.88 -15.45 -23.00
N ILE A 14 -20.15 -16.42 -22.13
CA ILE A 14 -19.21 -17.51 -21.82
C ILE A 14 -19.09 -18.45 -23.02
N ARG A 15 -20.19 -18.72 -23.73
CA ARG A 15 -20.12 -19.49 -24.99
C ARG A 15 -19.22 -18.81 -26.02
N ARG A 16 -19.39 -17.50 -26.24
CA ARG A 16 -18.53 -16.74 -27.16
C ARG A 16 -17.07 -16.72 -26.73
N LEU A 17 -16.79 -16.71 -25.41
CA LEU A 17 -15.42 -16.82 -24.90
C LEU A 17 -14.80 -18.15 -25.35
N VAL A 18 -15.49 -19.27 -25.08
CA VAL A 18 -15.04 -20.63 -25.43
C VAL A 18 -14.93 -20.83 -26.95
N GLU A 19 -15.89 -20.33 -27.74
CA GLU A 19 -15.82 -20.36 -29.20
C GLU A 19 -14.65 -19.55 -29.76
N SER A 20 -14.24 -18.49 -29.07
CA SER A 20 -13.13 -17.62 -29.50
C SER A 20 -11.76 -18.03 -28.95
N SER A 21 -11.70 -18.99 -28.02
CA SER A 21 -10.45 -19.43 -27.42
C SER A 21 -9.79 -20.49 -28.29
N PHE A 22 -8.53 -20.25 -28.67
CA PHE A 22 -7.70 -21.21 -29.40
C PHE A 22 -6.64 -21.87 -28.50
N ASP A 23 -6.25 -21.19 -27.42
CA ASP A 23 -5.20 -21.63 -26.50
C ASP A 23 -5.50 -21.16 -25.07
N PHE A 24 -4.85 -21.76 -24.07
CA PHE A 24 -4.95 -21.37 -22.68
C PHE A 24 -3.63 -21.59 -21.92
N GLU A 25 -3.39 -20.73 -20.93
CA GLU A 25 -2.25 -20.82 -20.02
C GLU A 25 -2.76 -20.98 -18.58
N VAL A 26 -2.03 -21.74 -17.76
CA VAL A 26 -2.30 -21.89 -16.33
C VAL A 26 -1.06 -21.49 -15.55
N VAL A 27 -1.22 -20.53 -14.65
CA VAL A 27 -0.15 -20.08 -13.74
C VAL A 27 -0.48 -20.57 -12.33
N ALA A 28 0.34 -21.48 -11.81
CA ALA A 28 0.22 -21.94 -10.42
C ALA A 28 0.73 -20.86 -9.46
N THR A 29 0.03 -20.68 -8.34
CA THR A 29 0.42 -19.77 -7.24
C THR A 29 0.47 -20.56 -5.94
N GLY A 30 1.24 -20.08 -4.96
CA GLY A 30 1.44 -20.76 -3.69
C GLY A 30 0.25 -20.62 -2.74
N THR A 31 -0.55 -19.56 -2.89
CA THR A 31 -1.72 -19.30 -2.05
C THR A 31 -2.89 -18.71 -2.84
N GLU A 32 -4.12 -18.82 -2.30
CA GLU A 32 -5.30 -18.17 -2.88
C GLU A 32 -5.15 -16.64 -2.97
N GLN A 33 -4.41 -16.04 -2.04
CA GLN A 33 -4.16 -14.61 -2.00
C GLN A 33 -3.27 -14.17 -3.17
N GLU A 34 -2.21 -14.93 -3.44
CA GLU A 34 -1.35 -14.73 -4.60
C GLU A 34 -2.12 -14.91 -5.91
N ALA A 35 -2.99 -15.93 -6.00
CA ALA A 35 -3.85 -16.14 -7.15
C ALA A 35 -4.71 -14.92 -7.46
N LEU A 36 -5.33 -14.34 -6.41
CA LEU A 36 -6.18 -13.16 -6.54
C LEU A 36 -5.37 -11.92 -6.97
N ILE A 37 -4.17 -11.74 -6.42
CA ILE A 37 -3.26 -10.65 -6.79
C ILE A 37 -2.83 -10.77 -8.26
N LEU A 38 -2.44 -11.97 -8.68
CA LEU A 38 -2.04 -12.25 -10.05
C LEU A 38 -3.19 -12.02 -11.03
N GLU A 39 -4.40 -12.50 -10.70
CA GLU A 39 -5.60 -12.30 -11.50
C GLU A 39 -5.87 -10.80 -11.73
N ASN A 40 -5.86 -9.99 -10.67
CA ASN A 40 -6.06 -8.54 -10.76
C ASN A 40 -5.01 -7.87 -11.65
N THR A 41 -3.74 -8.25 -11.47
CA THR A 41 -2.61 -7.72 -12.24
C THR A 41 -2.77 -8.01 -13.73
N LEU A 42 -3.11 -9.26 -14.10
CA LEU A 42 -3.29 -9.66 -15.48
C LEU A 42 -4.52 -9.00 -16.12
N ILE A 43 -5.64 -8.91 -15.40
CA ILE A 43 -6.85 -8.23 -15.89
C ILE A 43 -6.57 -6.76 -16.19
N LYS A 44 -5.84 -6.06 -15.32
CA LYS A 44 -5.47 -4.65 -15.53
C LYS A 44 -4.44 -4.47 -16.63
N ARG A 45 -3.50 -5.41 -16.80
CA ARG A 45 -2.49 -5.33 -17.86
C ARG A 45 -3.09 -5.55 -19.25
N HIS A 46 -3.98 -6.54 -19.37
CA HIS A 46 -4.48 -7.00 -20.68
C HIS A 46 -5.88 -6.52 -21.02
N HIS A 47 -6.61 -5.94 -20.05
CA HIS A 47 -8.00 -5.48 -20.21
C HIS A 47 -8.91 -6.45 -21.02
N PRO A 48 -8.92 -7.76 -20.69
CA PRO A 48 -9.57 -8.77 -21.53
C PRO A 48 -11.06 -8.46 -21.74
N ARG A 49 -11.53 -8.65 -23.00
CA ARG A 49 -12.89 -8.30 -23.44
C ARG A 49 -13.98 -8.97 -22.58
N PHE A 50 -13.72 -10.18 -22.13
CA PHE A 50 -14.67 -11.02 -21.41
C PHE A 50 -14.55 -10.96 -19.88
N ASN A 51 -13.75 -10.05 -19.30
CA ASN A 51 -13.78 -9.78 -17.86
C ASN A 51 -14.80 -8.68 -17.53
N VAL A 52 -15.59 -8.88 -16.46
CA VAL A 52 -16.51 -7.85 -15.91
C VAL A 52 -16.03 -7.38 -14.53
N ARG A 53 -15.51 -8.30 -13.72
CA ARG A 53 -14.95 -7.99 -12.41
C ARG A 53 -13.49 -7.54 -12.54
N LEU A 54 -13.02 -6.81 -11.53
CA LEU A 54 -11.62 -6.34 -11.42
C LEU A 54 -11.17 -5.46 -12.59
N ARG A 55 -12.13 -4.88 -13.32
CA ARG A 55 -11.90 -3.86 -14.35
C ARG A 55 -11.81 -2.45 -13.78
N ASP A 56 -12.29 -2.25 -12.56
CA ASP A 56 -12.16 -0.97 -11.87
C ASP A 56 -10.68 -0.68 -11.56
N ASP A 57 -10.38 0.61 -11.38
CA ASP A 57 -9.06 1.14 -11.13
C ASP A 57 -8.58 0.93 -9.68
N LYS A 58 -9.34 0.21 -8.84
CA LYS A 58 -8.94 -0.03 -7.45
C LYS A 58 -7.81 -1.04 -7.42
N SER A 59 -6.61 -0.54 -7.19
CA SER A 59 -5.44 -1.35 -6.88
C SER A 59 -5.42 -1.76 -5.41
N TYR A 60 -4.72 -2.86 -5.15
CA TYR A 60 -4.47 -3.33 -3.80
C TYR A 60 -3.77 -2.28 -2.97
N LEU A 61 -3.98 -2.36 -1.66
CA LEU A 61 -3.37 -1.44 -0.72
C LEU A 61 -1.92 -1.87 -0.47
N TYR A 62 -1.02 -0.90 -0.47
CA TYR A 62 0.35 -1.03 -0.02
C TYR A 62 0.53 -0.19 1.23
N PHE A 63 1.38 -0.66 2.14
CA PHE A 63 1.98 0.20 3.14
C PHE A 63 3.30 0.73 2.58
N HIS A 64 3.50 2.04 2.67
CA HIS A 64 4.64 2.72 2.07
C HIS A 64 5.42 3.44 3.16
N ILE A 65 6.73 3.21 3.20
CA ILE A 65 7.68 3.96 4.00
C ILE A 65 8.49 4.82 3.02
N PRO A 66 8.23 6.14 2.96
CA PRO A 66 8.98 7.01 2.06
C PRO A 66 10.43 7.12 2.49
N GLN A 67 11.32 7.27 1.52
CA GLN A 67 12.69 7.71 1.80
C GLN A 67 12.66 9.14 2.34
N PRO A 68 13.70 9.56 3.09
CA PRO A 68 13.90 10.96 3.46
C PRO A 68 14.07 11.83 2.20
N GLN A 69 12.96 12.28 1.64
CA GLN A 69 12.92 13.15 0.47
C GLN A 69 12.01 14.34 0.73
N GLY A 70 12.38 15.48 0.15
CA GLY A 70 11.69 16.75 0.34
C GLY A 70 10.21 16.65 -0.02
N PRO A 71 9.35 17.47 0.63
CA PRO A 71 7.93 17.55 0.26
C PRO A 71 7.82 17.86 -1.25
N THR A 72 7.11 17.01 -1.98
CA THR A 72 6.95 17.16 -3.43
C THR A 72 5.76 18.07 -3.71
N GLY A 73 6.00 19.21 -4.37
CA GLY A 73 4.93 20.04 -4.94
C GLY A 73 4.30 21.09 -4.01
N GLU A 74 4.82 21.30 -2.78
CA GLU A 74 4.42 22.43 -1.92
C GLU A 74 5.58 23.40 -1.71
N GLU A 75 5.36 24.69 -1.98
CA GLU A 75 6.26 25.78 -1.59
C GLU A 75 6.21 25.98 -0.06
N LEU A 76 7.06 25.25 0.64
CA LEU A 76 7.23 25.36 2.09
C LEU A 76 8.48 26.16 2.42
N PRO A 77 8.51 26.91 3.54
CA PRO A 77 9.75 27.48 4.05
C PRO A 77 10.82 26.38 4.17
N ALA A 78 12.06 26.68 3.77
CA ALA A 78 13.16 25.69 3.72
C ALA A 78 13.31 24.91 5.03
N THR A 79 13.19 25.60 6.18
CA THR A 79 13.27 24.99 7.52
C THR A 79 12.15 23.97 7.78
N MET A 80 10.96 24.16 7.22
CA MET A 80 9.86 23.20 7.37
C MET A 80 10.01 22.02 6.42
N ALA A 81 10.46 22.28 5.19
CA ALA A 81 10.76 21.22 4.23
C ALA A 81 11.83 20.28 4.78
N GLU A 82 12.94 20.81 5.32
CA GLU A 82 14.00 20.04 5.97
C GLU A 82 13.47 19.16 7.11
N ARG A 83 12.61 19.70 7.97
CA ARG A 83 12.01 18.93 9.07
C ARG A 83 11.10 17.81 8.58
N LEU A 84 10.32 18.03 7.53
CA LEU A 84 9.46 16.98 6.96
C LEU A 84 10.29 15.88 6.30
N THR A 85 11.37 16.26 5.59
CA THR A 85 12.35 15.32 5.02
C THR A 85 13.01 14.47 6.10
N ALA A 86 13.40 15.09 7.22
CA ALA A 86 14.08 14.43 8.33
C ALA A 86 13.20 13.45 9.10
N PHE A 87 11.87 13.61 9.03
CA PHE A 87 10.91 12.78 9.73
C PHE A 87 9.83 12.27 8.76
N PRO A 88 10.19 11.38 7.81
CA PRO A 88 9.27 10.89 6.81
C PRO A 88 8.08 10.17 7.47
N ARG A 89 6.91 10.28 6.84
CA ARG A 89 5.65 9.73 7.36
C ARG A 89 5.27 8.47 6.57
N PRO A 90 5.32 7.27 7.18
CA PRO A 90 4.74 6.09 6.58
C PRO A 90 3.23 6.23 6.33
N GLY A 91 2.74 5.62 5.27
CA GLY A 91 1.36 5.77 4.84
C GLY A 91 0.84 4.60 4.04
N PHE A 92 -0.41 4.72 3.60
CA PHE A 92 -1.03 3.73 2.73
C PHE A 92 -1.23 4.31 1.35
N THR A 93 -0.92 3.54 0.31
CA THR A 93 -1.07 3.94 -1.08
C THR A 93 -1.59 2.79 -1.93
N ARG A 94 -2.23 3.10 -3.05
CA ARG A 94 -2.62 2.12 -4.08
C ARG A 94 -1.78 2.25 -5.34
N ARG A 95 -0.85 3.22 -5.34
CA ARG A 95 0.04 3.55 -6.45
C ARG A 95 1.46 3.29 -5.99
N LEU A 96 2.19 2.52 -6.80
CA LEU A 96 3.63 2.38 -6.67
C LEU A 96 4.27 3.60 -7.33
N GLY A 97 5.09 4.32 -6.59
CA GLY A 97 5.90 5.43 -7.09
C GLY A 97 7.32 4.98 -7.44
N ALA A 98 7.97 5.70 -8.35
CA ALA A 98 9.42 5.60 -8.57
C ALA A 98 10.16 6.59 -7.66
N ASP A 99 9.75 6.67 -6.40
CA ASP A 99 10.16 7.66 -5.41
C ASP A 99 11.18 7.06 -4.42
N GLY A 100 11.82 5.94 -4.76
CA GLY A 100 12.83 5.28 -3.91
C GLY A 100 12.31 4.70 -2.58
N GLY A 101 11.03 4.91 -2.26
CA GLY A 101 10.39 4.44 -1.04
C GLY A 101 10.24 2.92 -0.99
N ARG A 102 10.03 2.41 0.22
CA ARG A 102 9.80 0.97 0.46
C ARG A 102 8.31 0.69 0.46
N TYR A 103 7.86 -0.22 -0.38
CA TYR A 103 6.46 -0.60 -0.53
C TYR A 103 6.25 -2.04 -0.07
N PHE A 104 5.34 -2.23 0.86
CA PHE A 104 4.96 -3.52 1.43
C PHE A 104 3.54 -3.88 0.98
N GLY A 105 3.35 -5.11 0.51
CA GLY A 105 2.12 -5.59 -0.12
C GLY A 105 2.39 -6.18 -1.50
N PRO A 106 1.35 -6.35 -2.35
CA PRO A 106 -0.03 -5.87 -2.21
C PRO A 106 -0.86 -6.63 -1.17
N TYR A 107 -1.66 -5.90 -0.38
CA TYR A 107 -2.58 -6.50 0.58
C TYR A 107 -4.00 -6.59 0.03
N THR A 108 -4.55 -7.82 0.02
CA THR A 108 -5.93 -8.13 -0.37
C THR A 108 -6.94 -7.64 0.66
N ASP A 109 -6.62 -7.74 1.97
CA ASP A 109 -7.42 -7.19 3.06
C ASP A 109 -6.87 -5.84 3.56
N SER A 110 -7.54 -4.77 3.13
CA SER A 110 -7.20 -3.41 3.54
C SER A 110 -7.52 -3.10 5.02
N LYS A 111 -8.42 -3.85 5.67
CA LYS A 111 -8.73 -3.65 7.10
C LYS A 111 -7.67 -4.33 7.96
N GLY A 112 -7.31 -5.57 7.61
CA GLY A 112 -6.24 -6.35 8.25
C GLY A 112 -4.93 -5.57 8.31
N ILE A 113 -4.41 -5.10 7.18
CA ILE A 113 -3.14 -4.36 7.20
C ILE A 113 -3.20 -3.07 8.02
N ARG A 114 -4.33 -2.34 8.01
CA ARG A 114 -4.49 -1.14 8.84
C ARG A 114 -4.47 -1.46 10.33
N ARG A 115 -4.99 -2.64 10.71
CA ARG A 115 -4.91 -3.13 12.07
C ARG A 115 -3.47 -3.52 12.43
N SER A 116 -2.81 -4.30 11.59
CA SER A 116 -1.41 -4.71 11.79
C SER A 116 -0.47 -3.52 11.94
N VAL A 117 -0.59 -2.50 11.08
CA VAL A 117 0.21 -1.26 11.19
C VAL A 117 -0.10 -0.50 12.47
N ARG A 118 -1.36 -0.49 12.94
CA ARG A 118 -1.71 0.14 14.22
C ARG A 118 -1.04 -0.56 15.39
N GLU A 119 -1.05 -1.90 15.39
CA GLU A 119 -0.39 -2.71 16.41
C GLU A 119 1.14 -2.55 16.35
N LEU A 120 1.71 -2.55 15.14
CA LEU A 120 3.13 -2.27 14.90
C LEU A 120 3.55 -0.91 15.49
N ARG A 121 2.75 0.13 15.31
CA ARG A 121 3.03 1.46 15.87
C ARG A 121 2.99 1.51 17.40
N ALA A 122 2.33 0.56 18.06
CA ALA A 122 2.37 0.46 19.51
C ALA A 122 3.70 -0.15 20.01
N ALA A 123 4.34 -1.00 19.21
CA ALA A 123 5.65 -1.57 19.50
C ALA A 123 6.82 -0.70 19.02
N VAL A 124 6.65 -0.05 17.85
CA VAL A 124 7.66 0.77 17.18
C VAL A 124 7.07 2.18 16.97
N PRO A 125 7.32 3.14 17.87
CA PRO A 125 6.58 4.40 17.94
C PRO A 125 7.05 5.44 16.89
N PHE A 126 6.75 5.20 15.61
CA PHE A 126 7.06 6.13 14.52
C PHE A 126 5.93 7.13 14.22
N ARG A 127 6.28 8.21 13.51
CA ARG A 127 5.37 9.30 13.14
C ARG A 127 4.24 8.79 12.22
N GLY A 128 2.99 9.01 12.63
CA GLY A 128 1.80 8.78 11.80
C GLY A 128 0.82 9.94 11.73
N CYS A 129 1.21 11.15 12.17
CA CYS A 129 0.40 12.37 12.08
C CYS A 129 0.54 13.03 10.70
N ALA A 130 -0.53 13.67 10.20
CA ALA A 130 -0.51 14.32 8.89
C ALA A 130 0.42 15.54 8.91
N ASP A 131 0.96 15.95 7.77
CA ASP A 131 1.89 17.08 7.69
C ASP A 131 1.33 18.37 8.30
N PRO A 132 0.06 18.76 8.10
CA PRO A 132 -0.52 19.92 8.79
C PRO A 132 -0.50 19.83 10.32
N VAL A 133 -0.59 18.61 10.88
CA VAL A 133 -0.52 18.40 12.34
C VAL A 133 0.93 18.49 12.82
N PHE A 134 1.87 17.88 12.09
CA PHE A 134 3.29 17.94 12.40
C PHE A 134 3.84 19.38 12.36
N ARG A 135 3.41 20.16 11.35
CA ARG A 135 3.79 21.57 11.17
C ARG A 135 3.46 22.48 12.36
N ARG A 136 2.49 22.09 13.20
CA ARG A 136 2.14 22.86 14.42
C ARG A 136 3.27 22.88 15.46
N GLY A 137 4.23 21.97 15.38
CA GLY A 137 5.39 21.93 16.27
C GLY A 137 5.07 21.56 17.72
N ARG A 138 3.89 20.99 17.99
CA ARG A 138 3.47 20.51 19.31
C ARG A 138 3.17 19.02 19.27
N VAL A 139 3.39 18.31 20.37
CA VAL A 139 3.02 16.90 20.48
C VAL A 139 1.51 16.69 20.33
N CYS A 140 1.13 15.59 19.69
CA CYS A 140 -0.27 15.19 19.49
C CYS A 140 -0.64 14.03 20.43
N LEU A 141 -1.91 13.61 20.39
CA LEU A 141 -2.41 12.49 21.19
C LEU A 141 -1.55 11.23 21.04
N ASP A 142 -1.14 10.88 19.80
CA ASP A 142 -0.32 9.69 19.53
C ASP A 142 0.97 9.67 20.37
N TYR A 143 1.57 10.83 20.66
CA TYR A 143 2.72 10.90 21.55
C TYR A 143 2.34 10.58 22.99
N HIS A 144 1.27 11.22 23.50
CA HIS A 144 0.81 11.04 24.88
C HIS A 144 0.35 9.62 25.19
N ILE A 145 -0.08 8.86 24.18
CA ILE A 145 -0.47 7.45 24.32
C ILE A 145 0.63 6.46 23.90
N GLY A 146 1.85 6.95 23.61
CA GLY A 146 3.03 6.11 23.34
C GLY A 146 3.14 5.51 21.92
N ILE A 147 2.32 5.95 20.97
CA ILE A 147 2.28 5.45 19.57
C ILE A 147 3.23 6.25 18.65
N CYS A 148 3.81 7.35 19.14
CA CYS A 148 4.71 8.22 18.40
C CYS A 148 5.84 8.72 19.31
N ALA A 149 7.06 8.80 18.79
CA ALA A 149 8.24 9.30 19.51
C ALA A 149 8.31 10.83 19.67
N GLY A 150 7.32 11.58 19.17
CA GLY A 150 7.26 13.04 19.32
C GLY A 150 8.31 13.87 18.55
N PRO A 151 8.62 13.57 17.26
CA PRO A 151 9.58 14.34 16.47
C PRO A 151 9.18 15.81 16.24
N CYS A 152 7.89 16.15 16.37
CA CYS A 152 7.38 17.51 16.21
C CYS A 152 7.93 18.50 17.26
N GLU A 153 8.32 18.02 18.45
CA GLU A 153 9.00 18.81 19.50
C GLU A 153 10.50 18.48 19.61
N GLY A 154 11.06 17.70 18.68
CA GLY A 154 12.48 17.32 18.72
C GLY A 154 12.83 16.31 19.81
N ARG A 155 11.87 15.52 20.30
CA ARG A 155 12.11 14.50 21.34
C ARG A 155 12.90 13.28 20.86
N ILE A 156 13.07 13.15 19.55
CA ILE A 156 13.86 12.11 18.89
C ILE A 156 14.67 12.74 17.77
N SER A 157 15.90 12.27 17.55
CA SER A 157 16.73 12.70 16.44
C SER A 157 16.25 12.10 15.11
N PRO A 158 16.56 12.72 13.95
CA PRO A 158 16.25 12.15 12.64
C PRO A 158 16.81 10.74 12.46
N ALA A 159 18.05 10.50 12.92
CA ALA A 159 18.70 9.20 12.84
C ALA A 159 17.97 8.14 13.68
N ALA A 160 17.58 8.47 14.91
CA ALA A 160 16.82 7.54 15.75
C ALA A 160 15.42 7.28 15.19
N HIS A 161 14.77 8.29 14.58
CA HIS A 161 13.51 8.09 13.88
C HIS A 161 13.67 7.16 12.66
N GLN A 162 14.77 7.29 11.91
CA GLN A 162 15.06 6.41 10.79
C GLN A 162 15.24 4.95 11.24
N LEU A 163 15.92 4.71 12.37
CA LEU A 163 16.03 3.37 12.95
C LEU A 163 14.65 2.76 13.27
N LEU A 164 13.72 3.54 13.84
CA LEU A 164 12.34 3.08 14.05
C LEU A 164 11.64 2.71 12.74
N LEU A 165 11.92 3.44 11.66
CA LEU A 165 11.37 3.10 10.35
C LEU A 165 12.00 1.82 9.81
N ASP A 166 13.29 1.62 9.99
CA ASP A 166 13.98 0.41 9.56
C ASP A 166 13.52 -0.83 10.34
N ASP A 167 13.29 -0.70 11.65
CA ASP A 167 12.71 -1.74 12.50
C ASP A 167 11.29 -2.09 12.06
N ALA A 168 10.44 -1.07 11.82
CA ALA A 168 9.08 -1.27 11.32
C ALA A 168 9.09 -1.99 9.96
N ALA A 169 10.09 -1.72 9.15
CA ALA A 169 10.23 -2.24 7.81
C ALA A 169 10.91 -3.61 7.75
N ALA A 170 11.61 -4.03 8.82
CA ALA A 170 12.12 -5.39 8.99
C ALA A 170 11.01 -6.35 9.51
N PHE A 171 10.00 -5.80 10.18
CA PHE A 171 8.84 -6.57 10.65
C PHE A 171 7.84 -6.91 9.53
N LEU A 172 7.73 -6.06 8.50
CA LEU A 172 6.77 -6.17 7.40
C LEU A 172 7.30 -6.97 6.22
#